data_AF-A0A5D6WIB5-F1
#
_entry.id   AF-A0A5D6WIB5-F1
#
_cell.length_a   1.000
_cell.length_b   1.000
_cell.length_c   1.000
_cell.angle_alpha   90.00
_cell.angle_beta   90.00
_cell.angle_gamma   90.00
#
_symmetry.space_group_name_H-M   'P 1'
#
loop_
_entity.id
_entity.type
_entity.pdbx_description
1 polymer ?
#
loop_
_entity_poly.entity_id
_entity_poly.type
_entity_poly.pdbx_seq_one_letter_code
_entity_poly.pdbx_strand_id
1 'polypeptide(L)' 'MNERNERLDRAEIVKVIRVTLAKGAGSPDDPVRQVIRYYDTEGTFIGEVDDYQRGARGTLSASSAVR' A
#
# COMPACT_ATOMS: atom_id res chain seq x y z
N MET A 1 -5.03 21.19 23.24
CA MET A 1 -5.44 21.23 21.83
C MET A 1 -4.16 21.28 21.02
N ASN A 2 -3.74 20.17 20.42
CA ASN A 2 -2.46 20.10 19.70
C ASN A 2 -2.69 20.59 18.27
N GLU A 3 -2.34 21.84 18.01
CA GLU A 3 -2.33 22.40 16.65
C GLU A 3 -1.29 21.64 15.83
N ARG A 4 -1.75 20.87 14.85
CA ARG A 4 -0.87 20.29 13.83
C ARG A 4 -0.51 21.41 12.86
N ASN A 5 0.71 21.92 12.95
CA ASN A 5 1.26 22.82 11.94
C ASN A 5 1.53 22.01 10.66
N GLU A 6 0.52 21.89 9.80
CA GLU A 6 0.68 21.33 8.46
C GLU A 6 1.17 22.45 7.51
N ARG A 7 2.33 22.25 6.88
CA ARG A 7 2.87 23.15 5.84
C ARG A 7 2.87 22.43 4.50
N LEU A 8 2.26 23.06 3.49
CA LEU A 8 2.28 22.55 2.11
C LEU A 8 3.63 22.86 1.46
N ASP A 9 4.42 21.84 1.13
CA ASP A 9 5.73 22.01 0.47
C ASP A 9 5.65 21.86 -1.06
N ARG A 10 4.80 20.96 -1.59
CA ARG A 10 4.64 20.71 -3.03
C ARG A 10 3.33 19.99 -3.33
N ALA A 11 2.77 20.23 -4.52
CA ALA A 11 1.62 19.49 -5.04
C ALA A 11 1.90 19.01 -6.47
N GLU A 12 1.68 17.72 -6.74
CA GLU A 12 1.90 17.08 -8.04
C GLU A 12 0.82 16.06 -8.36
N ILE A 13 0.54 15.84 -9.65
CA ILE A 13 -0.30 14.73 -10.10
C ILE A 13 0.57 13.49 -10.25
N VAL A 14 0.26 12.44 -9.51
CA VAL A 14 0.92 11.12 -9.62
C VAL A 14 -0.05 10.12 -10.24
N LYS A 15 0.40 9.38 -11.26
CA LYS A 15 -0.36 8.31 -11.91
C LYS A 15 0.18 6.95 -11.49
N VAL A 16 -0.73 6.03 -11.16
CA VAL A 16 -0.42 4.66 -10.75
C VAL A 16 -1.45 3.69 -11.31
N ILE A 17 -1.07 2.43 -11.45
CA ILE A 17 -2.01 1.33 -11.67
C ILE A 17 -2.48 0.85 -10.29
N ARG A 18 -3.79 0.89 -10.05
CA ARG A 18 -4.41 0.37 -8.82
C ARG A 18 -5.09 -0.97 -9.09
N VAL A 19 -4.61 -2.02 -8.46
CA VAL A 19 -5.18 -3.37 -8.56
C VAL A 19 -5.87 -3.73 -7.26
N THR A 20 -7.15 -4.12 -7.33
CA THR A 20 -7.89 -4.69 -6.19
C THR A 20 -7.99 -6.19 -6.40
N LEU A 21 -7.51 -6.98 -5.45
CA LEU A 21 -7.53 -8.45 -5.56
C LEU A 21 -7.92 -9.11 -4.22
N ALA A 22 -8.39 -10.36 -4.32
CA ALA A 22 -8.59 -11.22 -3.16
C ALA A 22 -7.28 -11.91 -2.76
N LYS A 23 -6.99 -11.95 -1.46
CA LYS A 23 -5.83 -12.61 -0.87
C LYS A 23 -6.29 -13.43 0.34
N GLY A 24 -5.65 -14.58 0.54
CA GLY A 24 -5.88 -15.45 1.69
C GLY A 24 -6.29 -16.87 1.28
N ALA A 25 -5.92 -17.87 2.09
CA ALA A 25 -6.26 -19.27 1.89
C ALA A 25 -7.69 -19.64 2.34
N GLY A 26 -8.36 -18.76 3.08
CA GLY A 26 -9.69 -19.02 3.64
C GLY A 26 -9.69 -19.85 4.92
N SER A 27 -8.53 -19.98 5.57
CA SER A 27 -8.41 -20.59 6.88
C SER A 27 -8.63 -19.54 7.99
N PRO A 28 -8.86 -19.97 9.25
CA PRO A 28 -8.93 -19.04 10.39
C PRO A 28 -7.69 -18.16 10.55
N ASP A 29 -6.50 -18.70 10.21
CA ASP A 29 -5.23 -17.99 10.33
C ASP A 29 -4.91 -17.09 9.11
N ASP A 30 -5.55 -17.35 7.95
CA ASP A 30 -5.40 -16.57 6.71
C ASP A 30 -6.75 -16.40 6.00
N PRO A 31 -7.62 -15.52 6.52
CA PRO A 31 -8.94 -15.29 5.96
C PRO A 31 -8.84 -14.60 4.59
N VAL A 32 -9.78 -14.95 3.70
CA VAL A 32 -9.93 -14.26 2.42
C VAL A 32 -10.35 -12.82 2.66
N ARG A 33 -9.63 -11.88 2.06
CA ARG A 33 -9.86 -10.44 2.17
C ARG A 33 -9.46 -9.73 0.88
N GLN A 34 -9.89 -8.48 0.76
CA GLN A 34 -9.43 -7.61 -0.32
C GLN A 34 -8.12 -6.92 0.07
N VAL A 35 -7.18 -6.86 -0.86
CA VAL A 35 -5.98 -6.05 -0.75
C VAL A 35 -5.85 -5.15 -1.98
N ILE A 36 -5.18 -4.02 -1.81
CA ILE A 36 -4.93 -3.06 -2.89
C ILE A 36 -3.44 -3.02 -3.17
N ARG A 37 -3.04 -3.28 -4.43
CA ARG A 37 -1.66 -3.10 -4.89
C ARG A 37 -1.56 -1.90 -5.80
N TYR A 38 -0.45 -1.18 -5.66
CA TYR A 38 -0.09 -0.06 -6.51
C TYR A 38 1.15 -0.41 -7.31
N TYR A 39 1.11 -0.08 -8.59
CA TYR A 39 2.24 -0.20 -9.51
C TYR A 39 2.44 1.14 -10.21
N ASP A 40 3.65 1.39 -10.70
CA ASP A 40 3.87 2.46 -11.65
C ASP A 40 3.24 2.11 -13.01
N THR A 41 3.35 3.03 -13.97
CA THR A 41 2.77 2.84 -15.31
C THR A 41 3.50 1.80 -16.16
N GLU A 42 4.70 1.38 -15.75
CA GLU A 42 5.50 0.33 -16.40
C GLU A 42 5.25 -1.05 -15.78
N GLY A 43 4.42 -1.11 -14.73
CA GLY A 43 4.11 -2.35 -14.02
C GLY A 43 5.09 -2.68 -12.89
N THR A 44 5.98 -1.76 -12.49
CA THR A 44 6.85 -1.93 -11.33
C THR A 44 6.03 -1.82 -10.05
N PHE A 45 6.20 -2.77 -9.13
CA PHE A 45 5.49 -2.77 -7.85
C PHE A 45 5.93 -1.62 -6.95
N ILE A 46 4.98 -0.80 -6.48
CA ILE A 46 5.20 0.31 -5.54
C ILE A 46 4.91 -0.14 -4.11
N GLY A 47 3.77 -0.80 -3.89
CA GLY A 47 3.35 -1.20 -2.54
C GLY A 47 1.98 -1.87 -2.48
N GLU A 48 1.68 -2.46 -1.32
CA GLU A 48 0.41 -3.13 -1.01
C GLU A 48 -0.20 -2.52 0.25
N VAL A 49 -1.51 -2.31 0.22
CA VAL A 49 -2.32 -1.99 1.40
C VAL A 49 -3.14 -3.23 1.73
N ASP A 50 -2.83 -3.81 2.88
CA ASP A 50 -3.45 -5.00 3.42
C ASP A 50 -3.89 -4.71 4.87
N ASP A 51 -5.19 -4.53 5.08
CA ASP A 51 -5.74 -4.14 6.38
C ASP A 51 -5.52 -5.20 7.47
N TYR A 52 -5.32 -6.46 7.08
CA TYR A 52 -4.99 -7.54 8.02
C TYR A 52 -3.58 -7.38 8.61
N GLN A 53 -2.64 -6.81 7.85
CA GLN A 53 -1.28 -6.56 8.34
C GLN A 53 -1.15 -5.27 9.16
N ARG A 54 -2.18 -4.40 9.17
CA ARG A 54 -2.14 -3.13 9.90
C ARG A 54 -2.04 -3.29 11.42
N GLY A 55 -2.38 -4.46 11.96
CA GLY A 55 -2.18 -4.83 13.38
C GLY A 55 -0.75 -5.28 13.73
N ALA A 56 0.07 -5.62 12.74
CA ALA A 56 1.43 -6.13 12.92
C ALA A 56 2.44 -5.12 12.35
N ARG A 57 2.66 -3.99 13.07
CA ARG A 57 3.66 -2.94 12.76
C ARG A 57 3.80 -2.61 11.27
N GLY A 58 3.08 -1.57 10.81
CA GLY A 58 3.20 -1.06 9.44
C GLY A 58 4.64 -0.84 9.00
N THR A 59 5.18 -1.79 8.23
CA THR A 59 6.38 -1.62 7.41
C THR A 59 5.94 -1.64 5.96
N LEU A 60 5.96 -0.46 5.33
CA LEU A 60 5.98 -0.35 3.88
C LEU A 60 7.30 -0.98 3.41
N SER A 61 7.24 -2.25 2.97
CA SER A 61 8.37 -2.89 2.30
C SER A 61 8.45 -2.34 0.86
N ALA A 62 9.12 -1.20 0.68
CA ALA A 62 9.49 -0.71 -0.64
C ALA A 62 10.60 -1.61 -1.20
N SER A 63 10.33 -2.29 -2.33
CA SER A 63 11.35 -3.07 -3.02
C SER A 63 12.22 -2.14 -3.86
N SER A 64 13.50 -2.03 -3.51
CA SER A 64 14.52 -1.47 -4.39
C SER A 64 14.85 -2.49 -5.48
N ALA A 65 14.23 -2.36 -6.65
CA ALA A 65 14.68 -3.02 -7.86
C ALA A 65 15.23 -1.97 -8.83
N VAL A 66 16.51 -1.65 -8.64
CA VAL A 66 17.35 -1.02 -9.66
C VAL A 66 17.75 -2.11 -10.65
N ARG A 67 17.45 -1.92 -11.93
CA ARG A 67 18.22 -2.44 -13.06
C ARG A 67 18.28 -1.37 -14.14
#